data_AF-A0A852TZ79-F1
#
_entry.id   AF-A0A852TZ79-F1
#
_cell.length_a   1.000
_cell.length_b   1.000
_cell.length_c   1.000
_cell.angle_alpha   90.00
_cell.angle_beta   90.00
_cell.angle_gamma   90.00
#
_symmetry.space_group_name_H-M   'P 1'
#
loop_
_entity.id
_entity.type
_entity.pdbx_description
1 polymer ?
#
loop_
_entity_poly.entity_id
_entity_poly.type
_entity_poly.pdbx_seq_one_letter_code
_entity_poly.pdbx_strand_id
1 'polypeptide(L)'
;MTELLDFLQARLAEDERAAQQQMVPIPGSRESDEPPSEWPRSPGRAPDRRMLLDVDAKRRIIELYAEAAAEEHGLHPEADPCREVLDIVMHLLALPYADHPDYDRSWNP
;
A
#
# COMPACT_ATOMS: atom_id res chain seq x y z
N MET A 1 12.20 -12.88 0.13
CA MET A 1 10.92 -12.54 -0.52
C MET A 1 9.75 -12.59 0.44
N THR A 2 9.55 -13.68 1.19
CA THR A 2 8.52 -13.80 2.22
C THR A 2 8.57 -12.69 3.28
N GLU A 3 9.76 -12.31 3.74
CA GLU A 3 9.92 -11.19 4.69
C GLU A 3 9.40 -9.84 4.15
N LEU A 4 9.62 -9.55 2.86
CA LEU A 4 9.13 -8.32 2.22
C LEU A 4 7.61 -8.34 2.07
N LEU A 5 7.04 -9.51 1.75
CA LEU A 5 5.61 -9.74 1.66
C LEU A 5 4.94 -9.48 3.02
N ASP A 6 5.45 -10.10 4.09
CA ASP A 6 4.94 -9.95 5.45
C ASP A 6 5.04 -8.49 5.93
N PHE A 7 6.17 -7.83 5.63
CA PHE A 7 6.35 -6.41 5.92
C PHE A 7 5.28 -5.54 5.24
N LEU A 8 5.08 -5.70 3.94
CA LEU A 8 4.09 -4.93 3.18
C LEU A 8 2.66 -5.16 3.68
N GLN A 9 2.29 -6.40 3.99
CA GLN A 9 0.98 -6.71 4.57
C GLN A 9 0.77 -6.00 5.91
N ALA A 10 1.79 -6.00 6.78
CA ALA A 10 1.73 -5.34 8.07
C ALA A 10 1.62 -3.81 7.94
N ARG A 11 2.37 -3.19 7.02
CA ARG A 11 2.34 -1.73 6.80
C ARG A 11 1.02 -1.28 6.17
N LEU A 12 0.48 -2.03 5.20
CA LEU A 12 -0.83 -1.72 4.61
C LEU A 12 -1.98 -1.85 5.62
N ALA A 13 -1.90 -2.81 6.55
CA ALA A 13 -2.87 -2.89 7.64
C ALA A 13 -2.76 -1.70 8.62
N GLU A 14 -1.58 -1.12 8.79
CA GLU A 14 -1.41 0.11 9.56
C GLU A 14 -2.00 1.32 8.84
N ASP A 15 -1.71 1.48 7.55
CA ASP A 15 -2.26 2.56 6.72
C ASP A 15 -3.80 2.49 6.65
N GLU A 16 -4.36 1.28 6.55
CA GLU A 16 -5.81 1.08 6.62
C GLU A 16 -6.39 1.58 7.94
N ARG A 17 -5.79 1.18 9.07
CA ARG A 17 -6.23 1.61 10.40
C ARG A 17 -6.10 3.13 10.53
N ALA A 18 -5.01 3.72 10.05
CA ALA A 18 -4.83 5.16 10.06
C ALA A 18 -5.91 5.87 9.22
N ALA A 19 -6.19 5.36 8.01
CA ALA A 19 -7.23 5.90 7.12
C ALA A 19 -8.64 5.78 7.72
N GLN A 20 -8.92 4.68 8.45
CA GLN A 20 -10.17 4.48 9.20
C GLN A 20 -10.28 5.43 10.41
N GLN A 21 -9.16 5.71 11.08
CA GLN A 21 -9.09 6.52 12.30
C GLN A 21 -8.91 8.02 12.06
N GLN A 22 -8.68 8.47 10.82
CA GLN A 22 -8.59 9.89 10.46
C GLN A 22 -9.94 10.61 10.60
N MET A 23 -10.36 10.83 11.85
CA MET A 23 -11.10 12.02 12.27
C MET A 23 -10.07 13.06 12.67
N VAL A 24 -9.64 13.93 11.75
CA VAL A 24 -8.97 15.17 12.15
C VAL A 24 -10.06 16.22 12.32
N PRO A 25 -10.36 16.69 13.55
CA PRO A 25 -11.11 17.93 13.70
C PRO A 25 -10.14 19.04 13.29
N ILE A 26 -10.40 19.70 12.15
CA ILE A 26 -9.65 20.92 11.80
C ILE A 26 -9.98 21.98 12.86
N PRO A 27 -9.02 22.43 13.69
CA PRO A 27 -9.30 23.50 14.65
C PRO A 27 -9.59 24.79 13.85
N GLY A 28 -10.83 25.27 13.91
CA GLY A 28 -11.24 26.51 13.26
C GLY A 28 -11.86 26.38 11.86
N SER A 29 -12.21 25.18 11.38
CA SER A 29 -13.01 25.06 10.15
C SER A 29 -14.40 25.65 10.36
N ARG A 30 -14.62 26.89 9.88
CA ARG A 30 -15.96 27.36 9.54
C ARG A 30 -16.56 26.38 8.52
N GLU A 31 -17.86 26.12 8.64
CA GLU A 31 -18.62 25.46 7.58
C GLU A 31 -18.40 26.26 6.29
N SER A 32 -17.57 25.75 5.38
CA SER A 32 -17.50 26.30 4.03
C SER A 32 -18.76 25.84 3.30
N ASP A 33 -19.55 26.80 2.81
CA ASP A 33 -20.66 26.56 1.88
C ASP A 33 -20.17 26.10 0.48
N GLU A 34 -18.86 25.98 0.28
CA GLU A 34 -18.27 25.44 -0.95
C GLU A 34 -18.45 23.92 -1.01
N PRO A 35 -19.03 23.37 -2.10
CA PRO A 35 -19.09 21.94 -2.28
C PRO A 35 -17.67 21.38 -2.26
N PRO A 36 -17.42 20.26 -1.56
CA PRO A 36 -16.08 19.69 -1.46
C PRO A 36 -15.54 19.47 -2.86
N SER A 37 -14.40 20.10 -3.19
CA SER A 37 -13.77 19.89 -4.49
C SER A 37 -13.56 18.39 -4.69
N GLU A 38 -13.81 17.91 -5.92
CA GLU A 38 -13.63 16.50 -6.25
C GLU A 38 -12.15 16.06 -6.09
N TRP A 39 -11.21 17.02 -6.06
CA TRP A 39 -9.78 16.78 -5.94
C TRP A 39 -8.99 18.02 -5.46
N PRO A 40 -8.00 17.89 -4.54
CA PRO A 40 -7.91 16.87 -3.49
C PRO A 40 -8.88 17.21 -2.34
N ARG A 41 -9.63 16.21 -1.87
CA ARG A 41 -10.56 16.41 -0.74
C ARG A 41 -9.78 16.81 0.50
N SER A 42 -10.22 17.89 1.15
CA SER A 42 -9.66 18.30 2.43
C SER A 42 -9.83 17.17 3.45
N PRO A 43 -8.81 16.90 4.30
CA PRO A 43 -8.96 15.93 5.38
C PRO A 43 -10.05 16.40 6.34
N GLY A 44 -11.15 15.66 6.45
CA GLY A 44 -12.23 16.05 7.35
C GLY A 44 -13.53 15.23 7.25
N ARG A 45 -13.96 14.71 8.41
CA ARG A 45 -15.24 14.06 8.78
C ARG A 45 -15.54 12.62 8.38
N ALA A 46 -14.79 11.97 7.50
CA ALA A 46 -15.00 10.57 7.15
C ALA A 46 -13.65 9.85 6.95
N PRO A 47 -13.59 8.50 7.05
CA PRO A 47 -12.41 7.75 6.67
C PRO A 47 -11.87 8.24 5.33
N ASP A 48 -10.56 8.34 5.18
CA ASP A 48 -9.94 8.77 3.93
C ASP A 48 -10.22 7.70 2.85
N ARG A 49 -11.34 7.87 2.14
CA ARG A 49 -11.80 6.93 1.12
C ARG A 49 -10.76 6.76 0.01
N ARG A 50 -9.97 7.79 -0.31
CA ARG A 50 -8.91 7.69 -1.30
C ARG A 50 -7.78 6.81 -0.77
N MET A 51 -7.37 7.00 0.49
CA MET A 51 -6.35 6.16 1.12
C MET A 51 -6.82 4.71 1.24
N LEU A 52 -8.08 4.47 1.62
CA LEU A 52 -8.65 3.12 1.68
C LEU A 52 -8.63 2.42 0.31
N LEU A 53 -8.98 3.13 -0.77
CA LEU A 53 -8.90 2.58 -2.13
C LEU A 53 -7.46 2.30 -2.58
N ASP A 54 -6.51 3.14 -2.16
CA ASP A 54 -5.07 2.94 -2.42
C ASP A 54 -4.53 1.70 -1.70
N VAL A 55 -4.90 1.52 -0.42
CA VAL A 55 -4.55 0.33 0.37
C VAL A 55 -5.16 -0.94 -0.24
N ASP A 56 -6.44 -0.91 -0.63
CA ASP A 56 -7.13 -2.03 -1.27
C ASP A 56 -6.45 -2.45 -2.58
N ALA A 57 -6.12 -1.48 -3.44
CA ALA A 57 -5.40 -1.75 -4.68
C ALA A 57 -4.03 -2.39 -4.44
N LYS A 58 -3.26 -1.90 -3.47
CA LYS A 58 -1.94 -2.46 -3.13
C LYS A 58 -2.04 -3.86 -2.53
N ARG A 59 -3.04 -4.13 -1.68
CA ARG A 59 -3.30 -5.50 -1.18
C ARG A 59 -3.57 -6.46 -2.32
N ARG A 60 -4.39 -6.07 -3.29
CA ARG A 60 -4.70 -6.93 -4.43
C ARG A 60 -3.49 -7.24 -5.30
N ILE A 61 -2.57 -6.28 -5.48
CA ILE A 61 -1.29 -6.53 -6.17
C ILE A 61 -0.46 -7.56 -5.41
N ILE A 62 -0.40 -7.44 -4.08
CA ILE A 62 0.35 -8.35 -3.21
C ILE A 62 -0.25 -9.76 -3.21
N GLU A 63 -1.58 -9.89 -3.22
CA GLU A 63 -2.28 -11.17 -3.32
C GLU A 63 -1.98 -11.87 -4.65
N LEU A 64 -2.05 -11.13 -5.77
CA LEU A 64 -1.69 -11.64 -7.09
C LEU A 64 -0.23 -12.10 -7.15
N TYR A 65 0.67 -11.39 -6.49
CA TYR A 65 2.07 -11.81 -6.35
C TYR A 65 2.18 -13.15 -5.59
N ALA A 66 1.51 -13.26 -4.44
CA ALA A 66 1.55 -14.46 -3.61
C ALA A 66 0.97 -15.68 -4.34
N GLU A 67 -0.10 -15.50 -5.11
CA GLU A 67 -0.68 -16.54 -5.97
C GLU A 67 0.32 -16.99 -7.04
N ALA A 68 0.91 -16.03 -7.79
CA ALA A 68 1.90 -16.35 -8.82
C ALA A 68 3.13 -17.08 -8.26
N ALA A 69 3.64 -16.64 -7.11
CA ALA A 69 4.77 -17.28 -6.43
C ALA A 69 4.46 -18.71 -5.94
N ALA A 70 3.20 -18.99 -5.60
CA ALA A 70 2.76 -20.33 -5.18
C ALA A 70 2.57 -21.29 -6.37
N GLU A 71 2.08 -20.80 -7.52
CA GLU A 71 1.89 -21.60 -8.74
C GLU A 71 3.21 -22.03 -9.39
N GLU A 72 4.26 -21.20 -9.30
CA GLU A 72 5.58 -21.44 -9.89
C GLU A 72 6.34 -22.61 -9.24
N HIS A 73 5.94 -23.08 -8.06
CA HIS A 73 6.55 -24.25 -7.40
C HIS A 73 6.41 -25.57 -8.19
N GLY A 74 5.73 -25.58 -9.35
CA GLY A 74 5.50 -26.77 -10.18
C GLY A 74 6.20 -26.84 -11.54
N LEU A 75 6.71 -25.73 -12.11
CA LEU A 75 7.21 -25.68 -13.49
C LEU A 75 8.48 -24.80 -13.61
N HIS A 76 9.50 -25.36 -14.26
CA HIS A 76 10.83 -24.81 -14.60
C HIS A 76 11.20 -23.39 -14.07
N PRO A 77 12.17 -23.27 -13.14
CA PRO A 77 12.56 -22.00 -12.50
C PRO A 77 13.50 -21.10 -13.33
N GLU A 78 13.67 -21.36 -14.62
CA GLU A 78 14.63 -20.60 -15.45
C GLU A 78 13.93 -19.49 -16.23
N ALA A 79 14.07 -18.26 -15.70
CA ALA A 79 13.77 -16.98 -16.33
C ALA A 79 12.34 -16.80 -16.86
N ASP A 80 11.37 -16.70 -15.94
CA ASP A 80 10.13 -16.01 -16.27
C ASP A 80 10.35 -14.49 -16.12
N PRO A 81 10.44 -13.71 -17.22
CA PRO A 81 10.57 -12.26 -17.14
C PRO A 81 9.40 -11.59 -16.39
N CYS A 82 8.27 -12.27 -16.22
CA CYS A 82 7.17 -11.77 -15.40
C CYS A 82 7.54 -11.77 -13.90
N ARG A 83 8.37 -12.72 -13.44
CA ARG A 83 8.80 -12.81 -12.05
C ARG A 83 9.72 -11.67 -11.65
N GLU A 84 10.69 -11.32 -12.49
CA GLU A 84 11.59 -10.18 -12.23
C GLU A 84 10.80 -8.87 -12.11
N VAL A 85 9.81 -8.67 -12.98
CA VAL A 85 8.92 -7.50 -12.93
C VAL A 85 8.09 -7.48 -11.65
N LEU A 86 7.54 -8.63 -11.25
CA LEU A 86 6.77 -8.78 -10.02
C LEU A 86 7.64 -8.49 -8.78
N ASP A 87 8.88 -8.97 -8.75
CA ASP A 87 9.83 -8.67 -7.68
C ASP A 87 10.12 -7.17 -7.61
N ILE A 88 10.39 -6.51 -8.74
CA ILE A 88 10.59 -5.05 -8.80
C ILE A 88 9.37 -4.30 -8.25
N VAL A 89 8.15 -4.71 -8.62
CA VAL A 89 6.91 -4.10 -8.12
C VAL A 89 6.83 -4.19 -6.59
N MET A 90 7.20 -5.33 -6.00
CA MET A 90 7.22 -5.48 -4.54
C MET A 90 8.23 -4.54 -3.86
N HIS A 91 9.42 -4.36 -4.44
CA HIS A 91 10.41 -3.40 -3.92
C HIS A 91 9.90 -1.95 -4.03
N LEU A 92 9.27 -1.59 -5.16
CA LEU A 92 8.67 -0.27 -5.35
C LEU A 92 7.53 0.02 -4.36
N LEU A 93 6.70 -0.99 -4.06
CA LEU A 93 5.63 -0.86 -3.06
C LEU A 93 6.16 -0.63 -1.65
N ALA A 94 7.41 -1.04 -1.37
CA ALA A 94 8.03 -0.87 -0.06
C ALA A 94 8.73 0.48 0.13
N LEU A 95 9.06 1.18 -0.96
CA LEU A 95 9.73 2.50 -0.93
C LEU A 95 9.05 3.55 -0.04
N PRO A 96 7.70 3.67 0.04
CA PRO A 96 7.04 4.61 0.94
C PRO A 96 7.38 4.39 2.42
N TYR A 97 7.88 3.20 2.78
CA TYR A 97 8.23 2.82 4.14
C TYR A 97 9.74 2.78 4.38
N ALA A 98 10.57 3.37 3.51
CA ALA A 98 12.03 3.32 3.61
C ALA A 98 12.60 3.92 4.92
N ASP A 99 11.88 4.84 5.55
CA ASP A 99 12.23 5.44 6.86
C ASP A 99 11.71 4.63 8.06
N HIS A 100 10.99 3.53 7.82
CA HIS A 100 10.46 2.67 8.89
C HIS A 100 11.59 1.87 9.55
N PRO A 101 11.63 1.72 10.89
CA PRO A 101 12.71 1.00 11.58
C PRO A 101 12.84 -0.48 11.16
N ASP A 102 11.72 -1.11 10.79
CA ASP A 102 11.70 -2.51 10.34
C ASP A 102 11.93 -2.66 8.83
N TYR A 103 12.19 -1.57 8.11
CA TYR A 103 12.52 -1.63 6.68
C TYR A 103 13.95 -2.13 6.47
N ASP A 104 14.13 -3.20 5.71
CA ASP A 104 15.45 -3.65 5.29
C ASP A 104 15.92 -2.87 4.04
N ARG A 105 17.09 -2.24 4.14
CA ARG A 105 17.68 -1.49 3.02
C ARG A 105 18.06 -2.37 1.83
N SER A 106 18.16 -3.69 2.01
CA SER A 106 18.33 -4.61 0.89
C SER A 106 17.08 -4.69 -0.01
N TRP A 107 15.92 -4.19 0.44
CA TRP A 107 14.70 -4.09 -0.36
C TRP A 107 14.63 -2.82 -1.23
N ASN A 108 15.73 -2.06 -1.32
CA ASN A 108 15.81 -1.00 -2.33
C ASN A 108 15.94 -1.65 -3.73
N PRO A 109 15.20 -1.16 -4.73
CA PRO A 109 15.29 -1.64 -6.11
C PRO A 109 16.65 -1.31 -6.76
#